data_AF-A0A0R2NCV1-F1
#
_entry.id   AF-A0A0R2NCV1-F1
#
_cell.length_a   1.000
_cell.length_b   1.000
_cell.length_c   1.000
_cell.angle_alpha   90.00
_cell.angle_beta   90.00
_cell.angle_gamma   90.00
#
_symmetry.space_group_name_H-M   'P 1'
#
loop_
_entity.id
_entity.type
_entity.pdbx_description
1 polymer ?
#
loop_
_entity_poly.entity_id
_entity_poly.type
_entity_poly.pdbx_seq_one_letter_code
_entity_poly.pdbx_strand_id
1 'polypeptide(L)'
;MDIDSKTIVLVEGMLLFKNELNQYFDYKVFLDVSGTEILKRGKQRDVPKFGLGILQKYRERYIPVYHRYLEIDKPITSAHMVIDNNNIEDPIILKK
;
A
#
# COMPACT_ATOMS: atom_id res chain seq x y z
N MET A 1 24.34 5.32 11.03
CA MET A 1 23.10 4.94 11.72
C MET A 1 23.29 3.50 12.10
N ASP A 2 23.43 3.22 13.39
CA ASP A 2 23.66 1.86 13.86
C ASP A 2 22.32 1.16 13.96
N ILE A 3 22.17 0.06 13.20
CA ILE A 3 21.04 -0.85 13.29
C ILE A 3 21.54 -2.06 14.06
N ASP A 4 20.98 -2.28 15.24
CA ASP A 4 21.36 -3.37 16.14
C ASP A 4 20.18 -4.29 16.46
N SER A 5 20.39 -5.26 17.34
CA SER A 5 19.37 -6.25 17.72
C SER A 5 18.19 -5.70 18.52
N LYS A 6 18.23 -4.43 18.95
CA LYS A 6 17.14 -3.76 19.67
C LYS A 6 16.40 -2.76 18.78
N THR A 7 16.85 -2.59 17.54
CA THR A 7 16.29 -1.62 16.60
C THR A 7 15.07 -2.21 15.90
N ILE A 8 13.94 -1.48 15.92
CA ILE A 8 12.78 -1.78 15.08
C ILE A 8 12.95 -1.04 13.76
N VAL A 9 12.96 -1.77 12.65
CA VAL A 9 13.01 -1.20 11.30
C VAL A 9 11.60 -1.15 10.72
N LEU A 10 11.10 0.05 10.46
CA LEU A 10 9.85 0.26 9.74
C LEU A 10 10.13 0.43 8.25
N VAL A 11 9.59 -0.46 7.44
CA VAL A 11 9.64 -0.37 5.98
C VAL A 11 8.25 0.00 5.47
N GLU A 12 8.11 1.16 4.83
CA GLU A 12 6.86 1.57 4.19
C GLU A 12 6.99 1.64 2.67
N GLY A 13 5.89 1.39 1.98
CA GLY A 13 5.86 1.44 0.53
C GLY A 13 4.74 0.60 -0.07
N MET A 14 4.68 0.61 -1.39
CA MET A 14 3.75 -0.20 -2.18
C MET A 14 4.38 -1.56 -2.49
N LEU A 15 3.55 -2.61 -2.54
CA LEU A 15 3.93 -3.95 -3.00
C LEU A 15 4.98 -4.67 -2.12
N LEU A 16 5.12 -4.28 -0.84
CA LEU A 16 6.15 -4.86 0.03
C LEU A 16 5.90 -6.34 0.36
N PHE A 17 4.64 -6.76 0.52
CA PHE A 17 4.29 -8.15 0.87
C PHE A 17 4.18 -9.05 -0.36
N LYS A 18 4.99 -8.81 -1.39
CA LYS A 18 5.15 -9.77 -2.48
C LYS A 18 5.69 -11.09 -1.94
N ASN A 19 5.30 -12.20 -2.55
CA ASN A 19 5.60 -13.54 -2.03
C ASN A 19 7.10 -13.76 -1.75
N GLU A 20 7.99 -13.18 -2.57
CA GLU A 20 9.43 -13.30 -2.41
C GLU A 20 9.99 -12.54 -1.20
N LEU A 21 9.32 -11.45 -0.81
CA LEU A 21 9.73 -10.57 0.28
C LEU A 21 9.05 -10.90 1.61
N ASN A 22 7.93 -11.62 1.56
CA ASN A 22 7.00 -11.81 2.68
C ASN A 22 7.65 -12.45 3.92
N GLN A 23 8.71 -13.23 3.71
CA GLN A 23 9.47 -13.93 4.75
C GLN A 23 10.42 -13.03 5.55
N TYR A 24 10.74 -11.82 5.07
CA TYR A 24 11.70 -10.92 5.72
C TYR A 24 11.05 -9.96 6.73
N PHE A 25 9.73 -10.02 6.87
CA PHE A 25 8.99 -9.13 7.76
C PHE A 25 8.44 -9.92 8.95
N ASP A 26 8.91 -9.57 10.16
CA ASP A 26 8.41 -10.14 11.42
C ASP A 26 6.95 -9.74 11.68
N TYR A 27 6.56 -8.51 11.30
CA TYR A 27 5.20 -8.01 11.42
C TYR A 27 4.80 -7.22 10.17
N LYS A 28 3.51 -7.29 9.81
CA LYS A 28 3.00 -6.78 8.52
C LYS A 28 1.68 -6.07 8.73
N VAL A 29 1.64 -4.79 8.40
CA VAL A 29 0.44 -3.95 8.43
C VAL A 29 0.05 -3.62 6.99
N PHE A 30 -1.15 -4.01 6.58
CA PHE A 30 -1.69 -3.68 5.27
C PHE A 30 -2.74 -2.58 5.40
N LEU A 31 -2.53 -1.47 4.67
CA LEU A 31 -3.53 -0.41 4.54
C LEU A 31 -4.39 -0.72 3.31
N ASP A 32 -5.64 -1.13 3.55
CA ASP A 32 -6.60 -1.35 2.48
C ASP A 32 -7.18 -0.01 2.02
N VAL A 33 -6.91 0.31 0.76
CA VAL A 33 -7.40 1.51 0.09
C VAL A 33 -7.98 1.10 -1.25
N SER A 34 -9.22 1.50 -1.50
CA SER A 34 -9.90 1.26 -2.77
C SER A 34 -9.21 1.96 -3.93
N GLY A 35 -9.36 1.41 -5.14
CA GLY A 35 -8.84 2.03 -6.37
C GLY A 35 -9.38 3.45 -6.62
N THR A 36 -10.61 3.73 -6.18
CA THR A 36 -11.23 5.06 -6.26
C THR A 36 -10.52 6.07 -5.35
N GLU A 37 -10.24 5.69 -4.09
CA GLU A 37 -9.49 6.55 -3.17
C GLU A 37 -8.03 6.71 -3.58
N ILE A 38 -7.39 5.65 -4.10
CA ILE A 38 -6.04 5.74 -4.70
C ILE A 38 -6.01 6.80 -5.81
N LEU A 39 -6.96 6.75 -6.75
CA LEU A 39 -7.03 7.72 -7.85
C LEU A 39 -7.34 9.13 -7.36
N LYS A 40 -8.28 9.29 -6.43
CA LYS A 40 -8.68 10.58 -5.87
C LYS A 40 -7.51 11.27 -5.16
N ARG A 41 -6.84 10.56 -4.25
CA ARG A 41 -5.67 11.08 -3.50
C ARG A 41 -4.49 11.33 -4.43
N GLY A 42 -4.25 10.42 -5.37
CA GLY A 42 -3.24 10.56 -6.41
C GLY A 42 -3.47 11.80 -7.27
N LYS A 43 -4.71 12.04 -7.73
CA LYS A 43 -5.08 13.24 -8.48
C LYS A 43 -4.77 14.52 -7.71
N GLN A 44 -5.18 14.60 -6.44
CA GLN A 44 -4.96 15.77 -5.60
C GLN A 44 -3.48 16.09 -5.40
N ARG A 45 -2.65 15.05 -5.19
CA ARG A 45 -1.22 15.21 -4.92
C ARG A 45 -0.38 15.44 -6.18
N ASP A 46 -0.69 14.74 -7.27
CA ASP A 46 0.23 14.60 -8.40
C ASP A 46 -0.13 15.49 -9.59
N VAL A 47 -1.42 15.81 -9.81
CA VAL A 47 -1.82 16.71 -10.92
C VAL A 47 -1.20 18.11 -10.80
N PRO A 48 -1.13 18.75 -9.62
CA PRO A 48 -0.47 20.05 -9.49
C PRO A 48 1.01 20.02 -9.86
N LYS A 49 1.67 18.85 -9.78
CA LYS A 49 3.11 18.68 -10.03
C LYS A 49 3.43 18.21 -11.45
N PHE A 50 2.58 17.36 -12.02
CA PHE A 50 2.88 16.63 -13.27
C PHE A 50 1.82 16.85 -14.36
N GLY A 51 0.77 17.64 -14.09
CA GLY A 51 -0.34 17.86 -15.01
C GLY A 51 -1.29 16.67 -15.13
N LEU A 52 -2.37 16.82 -15.91
CA LEU A 52 -3.44 15.83 -16.03
C LEU A 52 -2.99 14.50 -16.66
N GLY A 53 -1.90 14.51 -17.44
CA GLY A 53 -1.35 13.30 -18.08
C GLY A 53 -0.96 12.21 -17.09
N ILE A 54 -0.63 12.55 -15.83
CA ILE A 54 -0.30 11.57 -14.80
C ILE A 54 -1.44 10.59 -14.51
N LEU A 55 -2.69 11.01 -14.72
CA LEU A 55 -3.87 10.18 -14.47
C LEU A 55 -3.95 8.98 -15.41
N GLN A 56 -3.32 9.05 -16.58
CA GLN A 56 -3.18 7.90 -17.47
C GLN A 56 -2.35 6.79 -16.82
N LYS A 57 -1.23 7.14 -16.15
CA LYS A 57 -0.41 6.14 -15.42
C LYS A 57 -1.20 5.48 -14.29
N TYR A 58 -2.06 6.21 -13.59
CA TYR A 58 -2.93 5.63 -12.58
C TYR A 58 -3.86 4.57 -13.16
N ARG A 59 -4.54 4.90 -14.27
CA ARG A 59 -5.53 4.02 -14.92
C ARG A 59 -4.89 2.81 -15.60
N GLU A 60 -3.78 3.01 -16.30
CA GLU A 60 -3.19 1.98 -17.17
C GLU A 60 -2.09 1.17 -16.47
N ARG A 61 -1.54 1.68 -15.36
CA ARG A 61 -0.39 1.05 -14.69
C ARG A 61 -0.59 0.86 -13.20
N TYR A 62 -0.74 1.92 -12.42
CA TYR A 62 -0.65 1.82 -10.96
C TYR A 62 -1.80 1.00 -10.36
N ILE A 63 -3.04 1.29 -10.74
CA ILE A 63 -4.21 0.54 -10.25
C ILE A 63 -4.21 -0.89 -10.80
N PRO A 64 -3.95 -1.16 -12.10
CA PRO A 64 -3.83 -2.53 -12.61
C PRO A 64 -2.73 -3.35 -11.90
N VAL A 65 -1.56 -2.76 -11.66
CA VAL A 65 -0.48 -3.42 -10.92
C VAL A 65 -0.90 -3.72 -9.48
N TYR A 66 -1.60 -2.80 -8.83
CA TYR A 66 -2.14 -3.02 -7.49
C TYR A 66 -3.15 -4.17 -7.46
N HIS A 67 -4.09 -4.25 -8.40
CA HIS A 67 -5.04 -5.37 -8.49
C HIS A 67 -4.31 -6.71 -8.70
N ARG A 68 -3.34 -6.74 -9.62
CA ARG A 68 -2.54 -7.95 -9.84
C ARG A 68 -1.78 -8.39 -8.58
N TYR A 69 -1.28 -7.43 -7.81
CA TYR A 69 -0.64 -7.69 -6.52
C TYR A 69 -1.62 -8.26 -5.49
N LEU A 70 -2.84 -7.74 -5.41
CA LEU A 70 -3.89 -8.30 -4.55
C LEU A 70 -4.22 -9.76 -4.91
N GLU A 71 -4.30 -10.07 -6.20
CA GLU A 71 -4.65 -11.40 -6.71
C GLU A 71 -3.54 -12.44 -6.51
N ILE A 72 -2.30 -12.09 -6.87
CA ILE A 72 -1.17 -13.02 -6.91
C ILE A 72 -0.52 -13.18 -5.54
N ASP A 73 -0.22 -12.07 -4.87
CA ASP A 73 0.57 -12.05 -3.64
C ASP A 73 -0.31 -12.09 -2.38
N LYS A 74 -1.62 -11.87 -2.53
CA LYS A 74 -2.63 -11.96 -1.45
C LYS A 74 -2.16 -11.26 -0.16
N PRO A 75 -1.75 -9.97 -0.25
CA PRO A 75 -1.11 -9.27 0.85
C PRO A 75 -2.03 -9.10 2.06
N ILE A 76 -3.35 -8.97 1.85
CA ILE A 76 -4.36 -8.91 2.92
C ILE A 76 -4.36 -10.20 3.75
N THR A 77 -4.30 -11.36 3.08
CA THR A 77 -4.26 -12.67 3.76
C THR A 77 -2.99 -12.82 4.59
N SER A 78 -1.85 -12.44 4.02
CA SER A 78 -0.55 -12.61 4.67
C SER A 78 -0.22 -11.56 5.73
N ALA A 79 -0.94 -10.43 5.78
CA ALA A 79 -0.74 -9.39 6.77
C ALA A 79 -1.20 -9.83 8.16
N HIS A 80 -0.51 -9.35 9.20
CA HIS A 80 -0.92 -9.55 10.59
C HIS A 80 -2.06 -8.61 10.96
N MET A 81 -1.94 -7.34 10.55
CA MET A 81 -2.97 -6.32 10.73
C MET A 81 -3.46 -5.80 9.38
N VAL A 82 -4.76 -5.60 9.24
CA VAL A 82 -5.37 -4.95 8.08
C VAL A 82 -6.19 -3.76 8.58
N ILE A 83 -5.96 -2.59 7.97
CA ILE A 83 -6.64 -1.34 8.31
C ILE A 83 -7.36 -0.84 7.07
N ASP A 84 -8.69 -0.71 7.13
CA ASP A 84 -9.43 0.07 6.15
C ASP A 84 -9.03 1.54 6.30
N ASN A 85 -8.45 2.09 5.25
CA ASN A 85 -8.00 3.47 5.20
C ASN A 85 -8.66 4.23 4.04
N ASN A 86 -9.89 3.88 3.66
CA ASN A 86 -10.67 4.61 2.67
C ASN A 86 -11.14 5.98 3.20
N ASN A 87 -11.39 6.10 4.51
CA ASN A 87 -11.51 7.38 5.20
C ASN A 87 -10.30 7.60 6.12
N ILE A 88 -9.45 8.58 5.79
CA ILE A 88 -8.24 8.85 6.57
C ILE A 88 -8.53 9.41 7.97
N GLU A 89 -9.68 10.07 8.13
CA GLU A 89 -10.11 10.64 9.41
C GLU A 89 -10.74 9.59 10.34
N ASP A 90 -11.09 8.42 9.80
CA ASP A 90 -11.72 7.32 10.54
C ASP A 90 -11.20 5.96 10.03
N PRO A 91 -9.93 5.62 10.30
CA PRO A 91 -9.36 4.34 9.90
C PRO A 91 -9.87 3.21 10.80
N ILE A 92 -10.26 2.10 10.18
CA ILE A 92 -10.89 0.98 10.91
C ILE A 92 -9.98 -0.25 10.85
N ILE A 93 -9.67 -0.83 12.00
CA ILE A 93 -8.92 -2.09 12.06
C ILE A 93 -9.86 -3.25 11.72
N LEU A 94 -9.59 -3.95 10.61
CA LEU A 94 -10.37 -5.10 10.13
C LEU A 94 -9.85 -6.44 10.66
N LYS A 95 -8.54 -6.53 10.91
CA LYS A 95 -7.84 -7.75 11.37
C LYS A 95 -6.70 -7.39 12.32
N LYS A 96 -6.46 -8.23 13.34
CA LYS A 96 -5.31 -8.20 14.25
C LYS A 96 -4.64 -9.56 14.33
#